data_AF-A0A2U1S5A9-F1
#
_entry.id   AF-A0A2U1S5A9-F1
#
_cell.length_a   1.000
_cell.length_b   1.000
_cell.length_c   1.000
_cell.angle_alpha   90.00
_cell.angle_beta   90.00
_cell.angle_gamma   90.00
#
_symmetry.space_group_name_H-M   'P 1'
#
loop_
_entity.id
_entity.type
_entity.pdbx_description
1 polymer ?
#
loop_
_entity_poly.entity_id
_entity_poly.type
_entity_poly.pdbx_seq_one_letter_code
_entity_poly.pdbx_strand_id
1 'polypeptide(L)' 'MEEQLVAITLHRIAGQKVCGVVTLTRQPDRSWSGKCGKCGEEFRVEPDARFEGRVRAMRN' A
#
# COMPACT_ATOMS: atom_id res chain seq x y z
N MET A 1 -15.18 13.55 9.10
CA MET A 1 -14.86 12.81 7.87
C MET A 1 -13.58 12.07 8.17
N GLU A 2 -13.61 10.75 8.37
CA GLU A 2 -12.35 10.01 8.48
C GLU A 2 -11.65 10.11 7.13
N GLU A 3 -10.50 10.79 7.12
CA GLU A 3 -9.75 10.93 5.89
C GLU A 3 -9.25 9.55 5.46
N GLN A 4 -9.64 9.14 4.26
CA GLN A 4 -9.23 7.85 3.72
C GLN A 4 -7.72 7.86 3.52
N LEU A 5 -7.01 7.09 4.35
CA LEU A 5 -5.57 6.95 4.23
C LEU A 5 -5.25 6.05 3.02
N VAL A 6 -4.50 6.61 2.08
CA VAL A 6 -4.01 5.93 0.88
C VAL A 6 -2.49 5.91 0.90
N ALA A 7 -1.89 4.77 0.59
CA ALA A 7 -0.45 4.62 0.42
C ALA A 7 -0.14 4.08 -0.98
N ILE A 8 0.93 4.58 -1.60
CA ILE A 8 1.37 4.14 -2.92
C ILE A 8 2.70 3.42 -2.76
N THR A 9 2.79 2.20 -3.28
CA THR A 9 4.02 1.40 -3.32
C THR A 9 4.24 0.79 -4.70
N LEU A 10 5.40 0.17 -4.91
CA LEU A 10 5.78 -0.48 -6.17
C LEU A 10 5.80 -1.99 -6.00
N HIS A 11 5.08 -2.71 -6.86
CA HIS A 11 5.25 -4.14 -6.99
C HIS A 11 6.52 -4.43 -7.80
N ARG A 12 7.48 -5.14 -7.20
CA ARG A 12 8.71 -5.61 -7.85
C ARG A 12 8.69 -7.14 -7.92
N ILE A 13 8.95 -7.69 -9.10
CA ILE A 13 9.10 -9.13 -9.30
C ILE A 13 10.60 -9.46 -9.21
N ALA A 14 10.97 -10.45 -8.40
CA ALA A 14 12.36 -10.85 -8.23
C ALA A 14 12.98 -11.22 -9.58
N GLY A 15 14.15 -10.66 -9.90
CA GLY A 15 14.81 -10.84 -11.20
C GLY A 15 14.23 -10.02 -12.36
N GLN A 16 13.15 -9.25 -12.15
CA GLN A 16 12.57 -8.33 -13.13
C GLN A 16 12.63 -6.86 -12.66
N LYS A 17 12.35 -5.94 -13.59
CA LYS A 17 12.09 -4.52 -13.28
C LYS A 17 10.75 -4.38 -12.53
N VAL A 18 10.44 -3.16 -12.08
CA VAL A 18 9.16 -2.81 -11.46
C VAL A 18 8.00 -3.32 -12.32
N CYS A 19 7.11 -4.11 -11.71
CA CYS A 19 5.90 -4.63 -12.36
C CYS A 19 4.88 -3.50 -12.53
N GLY A 20 4.50 -2.84 -11.44
CA GLY A 20 3.53 -1.75 -11.48
C GLY A 20 3.38 -1.05 -10.14
N VAL A 21 2.48 -0.07 -10.12
CA VAL A 21 2.09 0.65 -8.91
C VAL A 21 1.03 -0.13 -8.15
N VAL A 22 1.12 -0.13 -6.83
CA VAL A 22 0.13 -0.69 -5.91
C VAL A 22 -0.42 0.46 -5.07
N THR A 23 -1.73 0.66 -5.15
CA THR A 23 -2.44 1.60 -4.26
C THR A 23 -3.02 0.79 -3.11
N LEU A 24 -2.56 1.09 -1.89
CA LEU A 24 -3.02 0.49 -0.65
C LEU A 24 -4.02 1.42 0.03
N THR A 25 -5.15 0.87 0.46
CA THR A 25 -6.15 1.55 1.28
C THR A 25 -6.20 0.92 2.66
N ARG A 26 -6.33 1.77 3.68
CA ARG A 26 -6.48 1.30 5.06
C ARG A 26 -7.85 0.65 5.25
N GLN A 27 -7.84 -0.53 5.83
CA GLN A 27 -9.02 -1.34 6.13
C GLN A 27 -9.52 -1.07 7.56
N PRO A 28 -10.77 -1.46 7.90
CA PRO A 28 -11.33 -1.28 9.24
C PRO A 28 -10.55 -1.99 10.36
N ASP A 29 -9.90 -3.12 10.05
CA ASP A 29 -9.04 -3.88 10.96
C ASP A 29 -7.64 -3.26 11.12
N ARG A 30 -7.42 -2.05 10.58
CA ARG A 30 -6.14 -1.32 10.48
C ARG A 30 -5.08 -1.98 9.60
N SER A 31 -5.39 -3.09 8.94
CA SER A 31 -4.54 -3.60 7.87
C SER A 31 -4.62 -2.69 6.64
N TRP A 32 -3.75 -2.93 5.68
CA TRP A 32 -3.78 -2.26 4.40
C TRP A 32 -3.90 -3.29 3.30
N SER A 33 -4.75 -3.02 2.31
CA SER A 33 -4.89 -3.90 1.15
C SER A 33 -4.94 -3.12 -0.14
N GLY A 34 -4.52 -3.77 -1.22
CA GLY A 34 -4.48 -3.18 -2.54
C GLY A 34 -4.10 -4.20 -3.60
N LYS A 35 -4.11 -3.78 -4.85
CA LYS A 35 -3.70 -4.61 -5.99
C LYS A 35 -2.70 -3.89 -6.85
N CYS A 36 -1.79 -4.64 -7.46
CA CYS A 36 -0.95 -4.10 -8.53
C CYS A 36 -1.82 -3.71 -9.72
N GLY A 37 -1.75 -2.46 -10.16
CA GLY A 37 -2.52 -1.97 -11.30
C GLY A 37 -2.17 -2.64 -12.65
N LYS A 38 -1.06 -3.39 -12.71
CA LYS A 38 -0.63 -4.11 -13.93
C LYS A 38 -0.99 -5.59 -13.93
N CYS A 39 -0.58 -6.35 -12.91
CA CYS A 39 -0.77 -7.80 -12.86
C CYS A 39 -1.96 -8.25 -12.00
N GLY A 40 -2.59 -7.34 -11.26
CA GLY A 40 -3.72 -7.66 -10.37
C GLY A 40 -3.36 -8.39 -9.08
N GLU A 41 -2.07 -8.67 -8.84
CA GLU A 41 -1.60 -9.33 -7.61
C GLU A 41 -2.01 -8.56 -6.37
N GLU A 42 -2.48 -9.28 -5.36
CA GLU A 42 -2.99 -8.72 -4.11
C GLU A 42 -1.86 -8.47 -3.13
N PHE A 43 -1.89 -7.30 -2.50
CA PHE A 43 -0.96 -6.89 -1.47
C PHE A 43 -1.73 -6.68 -0.18
N ARG A 44 -1.22 -7.26 0.91
CA ARG A 44 -1.73 -7.04 2.25
C ARG A 44 -0.57 -6.69 3.18
N VAL A 45 -0.74 -5.63 3.94
CA VAL A 45 0.19 -5.24 5.01
C VAL A 45 -0.60 -5.30 6.30
N GLU A 46 -0.19 -6.19 7.20
CA GLU A 46 -0.77 -6.27 8.53
C GLU A 46 -0.52 -4.97 9.32
N PRO A 47 -1.29 -4.69 10.39
CA PRO A 47 -1.12 -3.48 11.17
C PRO A 47 0.33 -3.25 11.62
N ASP A 48 0.99 -2.26 11.01
CA ASP A 48 2.38 -1.88 11.28
C ASP A 48 2.48 -0.38 11.55
N ALA A 49 2.82 -0.03 12.80
CA ALA A 49 2.96 1.35 13.24
C ALA A 49 4.05 2.13 12.48
N ARG A 50 5.13 1.45 12.04
CA ARG A 50 6.20 2.08 11.26
C ARG A 50 5.71 2.40 9.86
N PHE A 51 4.95 1.48 9.24
CA PHE A 51 4.32 1.72 7.95
C PHE A 51 3.31 2.87 8.04
N GLU A 52 2.39 2.84 9.01
CA GLU A 52 1.41 3.91 9.22
C GLU A 52 2.10 5.28 9.46
N GLY A 53 3.18 5.31 10.26
CA GLY A 53 3.97 6.51 10.51
C GLY A 53 4.58 7.09 9.24
N ARG A 54 5.11 6.24 8.34
CA ARG A 54 5.64 6.67 7.03
C ARG A 54 4.53 7.23 6.13
N VAL A 55 3.38 6.57 6.07
CA VAL A 55 2.25 7.05 5.24
C VAL A 55 1.77 8.42 5.72
N ARG A 56 1.66 8.61 7.04
CA ARG A 56 1.30 9.91 7.63
C ARG A 56 2.34 10.99 7.35
N ALA A 57 3.63 10.68 7.44
CA ALA A 57 4.70 11.63 7.17
C ALA A 57 4.76 12.11 5.71
N MET A 58 4.18 11.36 4.76
CA MET A 58 4.13 11.73 3.34
C MET A 58 2.89 12.57 2.97
N ARG A 59 1.90 12.70 3.87
CA ARG A 59 0.75 13.63 3.72
C ARG A 59 1.19 15.01 4.21
N ASN A 60 1.79 15.80 3.32
CA ASN A 60 1.94 17.24 3.52
C ASN A 60 0.59 17.94 3.38
#